data_AF-A0A7I0INZ8-F1
#
_entry.id   AF-A0A7I0INZ8-F1
#
_cell.length_a   1.000
_cell.length_b   1.000
_cell.length_c   1.000
_cell.angle_alpha   90.00
_cell.angle_beta   90.00
_cell.angle_gamma   90.00
#
_symmetry.space_group_name_H-M   'P 1'
#
loop_
_entity.id
_entity.type
_entity.pdbx_description
1 polymer ?
#
loop_
_entity_poly.entity_id
_entity_poly.type
_entity_poly.pdbx_seq_one_letter_code
_entity_poly.pdbx_strand_id
1 'polypeptide(L)'
;MNRPALKYNGGKFRLREWILSHFPKHQVYVEMSCGASSVLLSKDRSKVEVANDLDGNITTFFSVLRDEPKKLIRKISLTPYSERSLKYALDTIDSTEDPIDRAWKFYTICWMSMRANDVRKSNIDFRAKGNIAEDGGHNPARLFSKIKHLYKISERLRGVFILEKNAIELTKIYDSEGTLFYLDLPYLAESRNTKNLYTKEFSQVEQHVSVLETLTKIKGMAVVSHYPHPVYDEIFSGWEVVTKSTLANSMQKRKTRNSNERVEALYLSPLVSQNLHPTLFQEIAV
;
A
#
# COMPACT_ATOMS: atom_id res chain seq x y z
N MET A 1 0.41 -14.68 1.01
CA MET A 1 -0.80 -14.33 0.23
C MET A 1 -0.50 -14.39 -1.26
N ASN A 2 -1.41 -14.85 -2.14
CA ASN A 2 -1.11 -15.02 -3.58
C ASN A 2 -1.76 -13.96 -4.51
N ARG A 3 -2.56 -13.04 -3.96
CA ARG A 3 -3.21 -11.97 -4.70
C ARG A 3 -3.55 -10.79 -3.77
N PRO A 4 -3.39 -9.52 -4.19
CA PRO A 4 -3.74 -8.36 -3.36
C PRO A 4 -5.26 -8.19 -3.25
N ALA A 5 -5.71 -7.56 -2.17
CA ALA A 5 -7.13 -7.24 -1.95
C ALA A 5 -7.69 -6.27 -3.01
N LEU A 6 -6.90 -5.26 -3.36
CA LEU A 6 -7.23 -4.23 -4.33
C LEU A 6 -6.15 -4.18 -5.42
N LYS A 7 -6.57 -3.83 -6.64
CA LYS A 7 -5.64 -3.25 -7.61
C LYS A 7 -5.41 -1.80 -7.20
N TYR A 8 -4.16 -1.42 -6.97
CA TYR A 8 -3.82 -0.15 -6.34
C TYR A 8 -2.53 0.42 -6.92
N ASN A 9 -2.49 1.73 -7.16
CA ASN A 9 -1.28 2.40 -7.61
C ASN A 9 -0.25 2.44 -6.48
N GLY A 10 1.02 2.19 -6.78
CA GLY A 10 2.06 2.10 -5.76
C GLY A 10 1.99 0.83 -4.89
N GLY A 11 1.01 -0.05 -5.11
CA GLY A 11 0.82 -1.25 -4.29
C GLY A 11 2.05 -2.16 -4.28
N LYS A 12 2.59 -2.41 -3.09
CA LYS A 12 3.83 -3.18 -2.87
C LYS A 12 3.67 -4.69 -2.97
N PHE A 13 2.59 -5.20 -3.57
CA PHE A 13 2.32 -6.64 -3.64
C PHE A 13 3.46 -7.43 -4.30
N ARG A 14 4.10 -6.93 -5.35
CA ARG A 14 5.23 -7.65 -5.99
C ARG A 14 6.53 -7.56 -5.19
N LEU A 15 6.66 -6.56 -4.33
CA LEU A 15 7.86 -6.27 -3.53
C LEU A 15 7.76 -6.79 -2.10
N ARG A 16 6.56 -7.17 -1.65
CA ARG A 16 6.26 -7.57 -0.28
C ARG A 16 7.30 -8.53 0.32
N GLU A 17 7.70 -9.59 -0.39
CA GLU A 17 8.63 -10.58 0.17
C GLU A 17 10.02 -9.97 0.41
N TRP A 18 10.45 -9.05 -0.45
CA TRP A 18 11.70 -8.31 -0.25
C TRP A 18 11.57 -7.26 0.84
N ILE A 19 10.44 -6.56 0.95
CA ILE A 19 10.21 -5.63 2.05
C ILE A 19 10.22 -6.37 3.38
N LEU A 20 9.52 -7.50 3.45
CA LEU A 20 9.42 -8.34 4.65
C LEU A 20 10.75 -8.96 5.06
N SER A 21 11.68 -9.23 4.12
CA SER A 21 13.02 -9.70 4.49
C SER A 21 13.84 -8.68 5.27
N HIS A 22 13.41 -7.41 5.30
CA HIS A 22 14.01 -6.33 6.07
C HIS A 22 13.19 -5.94 7.30
N PHE A 23 12.22 -6.78 7.71
CA PHE A 23 11.45 -6.54 8.92
C PHE A 23 12.07 -7.34 10.07
N PRO A 24 12.63 -6.68 11.10
CA PRO A 24 13.15 -7.36 12.27
C PRO A 24 12.00 -7.95 13.10
N LYS A 25 12.30 -8.77 14.11
CA LYS A 25 11.27 -9.28 15.02
C LYS A 25 10.62 -8.11 15.79
N HIS A 26 9.29 -8.10 15.84
CA HIS A 26 8.51 -7.02 16.47
C HIS A 26 7.20 -7.56 17.05
N GLN A 27 6.65 -6.87 18.05
CA GLN A 27 5.39 -7.24 18.71
C GLN A 27 4.21 -6.39 18.23
N VAL A 28 4.47 -5.13 17.92
CA VAL A 28 3.49 -4.18 17.38
C VAL A 28 3.92 -3.83 15.96
N TYR A 29 2.99 -3.91 15.02
CA TYR A 29 3.20 -3.51 13.64
C TYR A 29 2.22 -2.42 13.25
N VAL A 30 2.73 -1.30 12.72
CA VAL A 30 1.92 -0.17 12.27
C VAL A 30 2.22 0.13 10.81
N GLU A 31 1.30 -0.20 9.92
CA GLU A 31 1.36 0.21 8.51
C GLU A 31 0.64 1.54 8.35
N MET A 32 1.42 2.61 8.28
CA MET A 32 0.95 3.99 8.46
C MET A 32 0.16 4.54 7.26
N SER A 33 0.45 4.04 6.06
CA SER A 33 -0.32 4.29 4.83
C SER A 33 -0.44 2.98 4.06
N CYS A 34 -1.49 2.21 4.36
CA CYS A 34 -1.56 0.82 3.97
C CYS A 34 -1.97 0.62 2.51
N GLY A 35 -2.68 1.56 1.87
CA GLY A 35 -3.09 1.40 0.48
C GLY A 35 -3.88 0.09 0.26
N ALA A 36 -3.29 -0.86 -0.46
CA ALA A 36 -3.86 -2.21 -0.62
C ALA A 36 -3.51 -3.22 0.48
N SER A 37 -2.89 -2.77 1.58
CA SER A 37 -2.39 -3.55 2.73
C SER A 37 -1.51 -4.75 2.32
N SER A 38 -0.75 -4.62 1.23
CA SER A 38 -0.06 -5.78 0.64
C SER A 38 1.03 -6.34 1.54
N VAL A 39 1.67 -5.50 2.36
CA VAL A 39 2.73 -5.89 3.29
C VAL A 39 2.13 -6.49 4.55
N LEU A 40 1.21 -5.79 5.23
CA LEU A 40 0.47 -6.31 6.40
C LEU A 40 -0.19 -7.65 6.14
N LEU A 41 -0.85 -7.82 4.99
CA LEU A 41 -1.57 -9.05 4.67
C LEU A 41 -0.64 -10.23 4.33
N SER A 42 0.66 -9.97 4.15
CA SER A 42 1.64 -10.97 3.76
C SER A 42 2.66 -11.31 4.85
N LYS A 43 2.83 -10.44 5.86
CA LYS A 43 3.63 -10.76 7.06
C LYS A 43 2.96 -11.81 7.94
N ASP A 44 3.80 -12.54 8.66
CA ASP A 44 3.39 -13.32 9.82
C ASP A 44 2.75 -12.41 10.87
N ARG A 45 1.80 -12.93 11.64
CA ARG A 45 0.99 -12.10 12.54
C ARG A 45 1.81 -11.57 13.73
N SER A 46 1.72 -10.26 13.99
CA SER A 46 2.20 -9.64 15.24
C SER A 46 1.12 -9.64 16.33
N LYS A 47 1.50 -9.42 17.59
CA LYS A 47 0.53 -9.34 18.70
C LYS A 47 -0.47 -8.20 18.50
N VAL A 48 0.01 -7.06 17.99
CA VAL A 48 -0.82 -5.91 17.61
C VAL A 48 -0.48 -5.53 16.19
N GLU A 49 -1.50 -5.36 15.35
CA GLU A 49 -1.35 -4.92 13.97
C GLU A 49 -2.32 -3.78 13.67
N VAL A 50 -1.81 -2.72 13.06
CA VAL A 50 -2.57 -1.53 12.67
C VAL A 50 -2.42 -1.32 11.17
N ALA A 51 -3.55 -1.32 10.45
CA ALA A 51 -3.67 -0.88 9.07
C ALA A 51 -4.26 0.54 9.07
N ASN A 52 -3.46 1.55 8.76
CA ASN A 52 -3.91 2.94 8.71
C ASN A 52 -3.85 3.48 7.29
N ASP A 53 -4.84 4.26 6.90
CA ASP A 53 -4.74 5.10 5.70
C ASP A 53 -5.58 6.37 5.88
N LEU A 54 -5.17 7.47 5.26
CA LEU A 54 -5.95 8.71 5.30
C LEU A 54 -7.13 8.66 4.32
N ASP A 55 -7.12 7.81 3.30
CA ASP A 55 -8.27 7.67 2.39
C ASP A 55 -9.37 6.83 3.04
N GLY A 56 -10.46 7.49 3.43
CA GLY A 56 -11.63 6.84 4.03
C GLY A 56 -12.27 5.75 3.16
N ASN A 57 -12.06 5.75 1.85
CA ASN A 57 -12.53 4.65 1.01
C ASN A 57 -11.74 3.36 1.25
N ILE A 58 -10.45 3.46 1.57
CA ILE A 58 -9.58 2.32 1.88
C ILE A 58 -9.94 1.73 3.23
N THR A 59 -10.06 2.58 4.25
CA THR A 59 -10.45 2.16 5.60
C THR A 59 -11.85 1.57 5.61
N THR A 60 -12.81 2.21 4.93
CA THR A 60 -14.18 1.67 4.73
C THR A 60 -14.14 0.30 4.03
N PHE A 61 -13.36 0.16 2.95
CA PHE A 61 -13.27 -1.10 2.22
C PHE A 61 -12.75 -2.24 3.11
N PHE A 62 -11.65 -2.03 3.84
CA PHE A 62 -11.09 -3.07 4.70
C PHE A 62 -11.99 -3.40 5.89
N SER A 63 -12.62 -2.40 6.50
CA SER A 63 -13.59 -2.62 7.60
C SER A 63 -14.78 -3.44 7.13
N VAL A 64 -15.39 -3.07 6.00
CA VAL A 64 -16.50 -3.84 5.42
C VAL A 64 -16.07 -5.24 5.00
N LEU A 65 -14.89 -5.39 4.39
CA LEU A 65 -14.40 -6.71 4.00
C LEU A 65 -14.18 -7.62 5.22
N ARG A 66 -13.73 -7.05 6.34
CA ARG A 66 -13.54 -7.77 7.61
C ARG A 66 -14.88 -8.14 8.26
N ASP A 67 -15.80 -7.19 8.37
CA ASP A 67 -16.99 -7.32 9.21
C ASP A 67 -18.19 -7.92 8.45
N GLU A 68 -18.32 -7.59 7.15
CA GLU A 68 -19.44 -8.00 6.28
C GLU A 68 -18.97 -8.67 4.96
N PRO A 69 -18.02 -9.62 5.00
CA PRO A 69 -17.40 -10.20 3.79
C PRO A 69 -18.43 -10.80 2.84
N LYS A 70 -19.45 -11.49 3.37
CA LYS A 70 -20.47 -12.17 2.56
C LYS A 70 -21.27 -11.17 1.73
N LYS A 71 -21.70 -10.05 2.33
CA LYS A 71 -22.49 -9.01 1.64
C LYS A 71 -21.66 -8.32 0.56
N LEU A 72 -20.45 -7.88 0.90
CA LEU A 72 -19.55 -7.21 -0.04
C LEU A 72 -19.17 -8.13 -1.21
N ILE A 73 -18.70 -9.35 -0.92
CA ILE A 73 -18.27 -10.30 -1.96
C ILE A 73 -19.44 -10.74 -2.82
N ARG A 74 -20.65 -10.90 -2.27
CA ARG A 74 -21.87 -11.15 -3.05
C ARG A 74 -22.15 -10.01 -4.02
N LYS A 75 -22.11 -8.75 -3.56
CA LYS A 75 -22.35 -7.58 -4.43
C LYS A 75 -21.31 -7.49 -5.54
N ILE A 76 -20.03 -7.68 -5.23
CA ILE A 76 -18.95 -7.77 -6.23
C ILE A 76 -19.21 -8.91 -7.23
N SER A 77 -19.63 -10.09 -6.77
CA SER A 77 -19.86 -11.26 -7.64
C SER A 77 -20.97 -11.04 -8.69
N LEU A 78 -21.93 -10.17 -8.39
CA LEU A 78 -23.02 -9.81 -9.29
C LEU A 78 -22.69 -8.64 -10.23
N THR A 79 -21.53 -8.02 -10.04
CA THR A 79 -21.21 -6.79 -10.78
C THR A 79 -20.64 -7.13 -12.14
N PRO A 80 -21.23 -6.66 -13.24
CA PRO A 80 -20.65 -6.85 -14.56
C PRO A 80 -19.37 -6.01 -14.69
N TYR A 81 -18.32 -6.59 -15.27
CA TYR A 81 -17.11 -5.85 -15.62
C TYR A 81 -17.40 -4.96 -16.83
N SER A 82 -17.85 -3.73 -16.58
CA SER A 82 -18.38 -2.84 -17.62
C SER A 82 -18.05 -1.37 -17.36
N GLU A 83 -17.99 -0.59 -18.43
CA GLU A 83 -17.83 0.86 -18.37
C GLU A 83 -18.99 1.52 -17.62
N ARG A 84 -20.23 1.03 -17.81
CA ARG A 84 -21.40 1.54 -17.07
C ARG A 84 -21.25 1.36 -15.55
N SER A 85 -20.76 0.21 -15.09
CA SER A 85 -20.50 -0.03 -13.66
C SER A 85 -19.42 0.88 -13.10
N LEU A 86 -18.33 1.08 -13.86
CA LEU A 86 -17.28 2.03 -13.48
C LEU A 86 -17.81 3.46 -13.39
N LYS A 87 -18.54 3.92 -14.42
CA LYS A 87 -19.12 5.27 -14.44
C LYS A 87 -20.05 5.50 -13.27
N TYR A 88 -20.97 4.56 -13.01
CA TYR A 88 -21.88 4.66 -11.87
C TYR A 88 -21.13 4.75 -10.53
N ALA A 89 -20.10 3.92 -10.33
CA ALA A 89 -19.29 3.96 -9.13
C ALA A 89 -18.59 5.32 -8.96
N LEU A 90 -17.95 5.84 -10.01
CA LEU A 90 -17.25 7.14 -9.98
C LEU A 90 -18.19 8.31 -9.74
N ASP A 91 -19.35 8.34 -10.42
CA ASP A 91 -20.28 9.46 -10.32
C ASP A 91 -20.85 9.60 -8.89
N THR A 92 -21.03 8.48 -8.20
CA THR A 92 -21.83 8.40 -6.98
C THR A 92 -21.06 8.06 -5.70
N ILE A 93 -19.76 7.72 -5.77
CA ILE A 93 -18.99 7.31 -4.59
C ILE A 93 -18.96 8.40 -3.50
N ASP A 94 -18.84 9.67 -3.88
CA ASP A 94 -18.75 10.79 -2.94
C ASP A 94 -20.03 10.95 -2.10
N SER A 95 -21.19 10.73 -2.72
CA SER A 95 -22.51 10.82 -2.08
C SER A 95 -23.01 9.50 -1.50
N THR A 96 -22.17 8.46 -1.45
CA THR A 96 -22.56 7.15 -0.91
C THR A 96 -22.34 7.10 0.60
N GLU A 97 -23.44 6.99 1.35
CA GLU A 97 -23.44 6.88 2.81
C GLU A 97 -23.32 5.43 3.28
N ASP A 98 -23.99 4.47 2.61
CA ASP A 98 -23.91 3.07 3.01
C ASP A 98 -22.48 2.52 2.82
N PRO A 99 -21.85 2.01 3.89
CA PRO A 99 -20.44 1.61 3.84
C PRO A 99 -20.21 0.41 2.93
N ILE A 100 -21.17 -0.52 2.82
CA ILE A 100 -21.05 -1.70 1.94
C ILE A 100 -21.04 -1.25 0.48
N ASP A 101 -21.93 -0.33 0.13
CA ASP A 101 -22.01 0.26 -1.20
C ASP A 101 -20.79 1.10 -1.53
N ARG A 102 -20.28 1.88 -0.56
CA ARG A 102 -19.05 2.65 -0.73
C ARG A 102 -17.84 1.75 -0.97
N ALA A 103 -17.67 0.70 -0.15
CA ALA A 103 -16.61 -0.31 -0.32
C ALA A 103 -16.72 -1.02 -1.68
N TRP A 104 -17.92 -1.38 -2.10
CA TRP A 104 -18.17 -1.99 -3.40
C TRP A 104 -17.84 -1.06 -4.58
N LYS A 105 -18.23 0.23 -4.50
CA LYS A 105 -17.90 1.25 -5.51
C LYS A 105 -16.40 1.43 -5.61
N PHE A 106 -15.71 1.55 -4.47
CA PHE A 106 -14.26 1.68 -4.44
C PHE A 106 -13.54 0.45 -5.04
N TYR A 107 -13.98 -0.77 -4.71
CA TYR A 107 -13.46 -1.99 -5.33
C TYR A 107 -13.69 -2.00 -6.84
N THR A 108 -14.87 -1.59 -7.29
CA THR A 108 -15.22 -1.48 -8.72
C THR A 108 -14.27 -0.52 -9.43
N ILE A 109 -14.04 0.67 -8.88
CA ILE A 109 -13.11 1.67 -9.41
C ILE A 109 -11.69 1.08 -9.50
N CYS A 110 -11.18 0.54 -8.39
CA CYS A 110 -9.84 -0.06 -8.30
C CYS A 110 -9.54 -1.07 -9.42
N TRP A 111 -10.52 -1.92 -9.74
CA TRP A 111 -10.33 -3.00 -10.71
C TRP A 111 -10.66 -2.63 -12.15
N MET A 112 -11.67 -1.79 -12.37
CA MET A 112 -12.20 -1.46 -13.71
C MET A 112 -11.56 -0.21 -14.32
N SER A 113 -11.01 0.69 -13.51
CA SER A 113 -10.30 1.89 -13.99
C SER A 113 -8.90 1.54 -14.50
N MET A 114 -8.46 2.22 -15.57
CA MET A 114 -7.04 2.21 -15.97
C MET A 114 -6.13 2.83 -14.90
N ARG A 115 -6.66 3.74 -14.09
CA ARG A 115 -5.96 4.49 -13.02
C ARG A 115 -6.16 3.88 -11.62
N ALA A 116 -6.68 2.66 -11.53
CA ALA A 116 -6.87 1.94 -10.27
C ALA A 116 -7.68 2.72 -9.23
N ASN A 117 -7.10 3.05 -8.09
CA ASN A 117 -7.76 3.65 -6.91
C ASN A 117 -8.05 5.16 -7.02
N ASP A 118 -7.75 5.78 -8.16
CA ASP A 118 -8.07 7.19 -8.40
C ASP A 118 -9.59 7.37 -8.59
N VAL A 119 -10.23 8.00 -7.61
CA VAL A 119 -11.69 8.26 -7.61
C VAL A 119 -12.06 9.61 -8.25
N ARG A 120 -11.07 10.43 -8.65
CA ARG A 120 -11.34 11.77 -9.21
C ARG A 120 -11.93 11.66 -10.61
N LYS A 121 -13.01 12.39 -10.86
CA LYS A 121 -13.87 12.22 -12.05
C LYS A 121 -13.22 12.62 -13.39
N SER A 122 -12.01 13.19 -13.40
CA SER A 122 -11.36 13.68 -14.63
C SER A 122 -10.49 12.62 -15.32
N ASN A 123 -10.74 12.40 -16.61
CA ASN A 123 -9.95 11.55 -17.51
C ASN A 123 -9.70 10.12 -16.95
N ILE A 124 -10.78 9.42 -16.59
CA ILE A 124 -10.71 8.00 -16.21
C ILE A 124 -11.21 7.13 -17.37
N ASP A 125 -10.28 6.35 -17.95
CA ASP A 125 -10.57 5.36 -18.97
C ASP A 125 -10.93 4.00 -18.35
N PHE A 126 -11.93 3.34 -18.95
CA PHE A 126 -12.26 1.95 -18.64
C PHE A 126 -11.15 1.01 -19.11
N ARG A 127 -10.74 0.09 -18.23
CA ARG A 127 -9.71 -0.90 -18.52
C ARG A 127 -10.28 -2.06 -19.34
N ALA A 128 -10.47 -1.81 -20.63
CA ALA A 128 -10.97 -2.79 -21.60
C ALA A 128 -9.92 -3.86 -21.97
N LYS A 129 -8.62 -3.52 -21.91
CA LYS A 129 -7.53 -4.39 -22.34
C LYS A 129 -6.58 -4.73 -21.18
N GLY A 130 -6.08 -5.95 -21.18
CA GLY A 130 -4.93 -6.38 -20.38
C GLY A 130 -3.82 -6.89 -21.28
N ASN A 131 -2.68 -7.27 -20.72
CA ASN A 131 -1.66 -7.97 -21.49
C ASN A 131 -2.22 -9.36 -21.85
N ILE A 132 -2.24 -9.77 -23.12
CA ILE A 132 -2.69 -11.10 -23.54
C ILE A 132 -1.48 -11.84 -24.14
N ALA A 133 -0.37 -11.83 -23.42
CA ALA A 133 0.82 -12.57 -23.82
C ALA A 133 0.66 -14.06 -23.47
N GLU A 134 1.21 -14.95 -24.28
CA GLU A 134 1.12 -16.40 -24.10
C GLU A 134 1.77 -16.89 -22.78
N ASP A 135 2.73 -16.13 -22.25
CA ASP A 135 3.54 -16.44 -21.07
C ASP A 135 2.98 -15.86 -19.75
N GLY A 136 1.79 -15.25 -19.75
CA GLY A 136 1.24 -14.69 -18.50
C GLY A 136 0.24 -13.56 -18.66
N GLY A 137 -0.40 -13.46 -19.82
CA GLY A 137 -1.44 -12.47 -20.06
C GLY A 137 -2.61 -12.58 -19.07
N HIS A 138 -3.23 -11.44 -18.76
CA HIS A 138 -4.45 -11.36 -18.00
C HIS A 138 -5.59 -10.73 -18.80
N ASN A 139 -6.76 -11.36 -18.77
CA ASN A 139 -8.02 -10.71 -19.13
C ASN A 139 -8.53 -9.96 -17.87
N PRO A 140 -8.73 -8.62 -17.91
CA PRO A 140 -9.17 -7.85 -16.75
C PRO A 140 -10.50 -8.31 -16.15
N ALA A 141 -11.49 -8.66 -16.98
CA ALA A 141 -12.77 -9.18 -16.52
C ALA A 141 -12.62 -10.56 -15.84
N ARG A 142 -11.78 -11.44 -16.41
CA ARG A 142 -11.46 -12.74 -15.78
C ARG A 142 -10.67 -12.59 -14.48
N LEU A 143 -9.86 -11.54 -14.35
CA LEU A 143 -9.22 -11.22 -13.08
C LEU A 143 -10.26 -10.76 -12.07
N PHE A 144 -11.15 -9.84 -12.44
CA PHE A 144 -12.19 -9.31 -11.55
C PHE A 144 -13.09 -10.40 -10.97
N SER A 145 -13.47 -11.41 -11.77
CA SER A 145 -14.32 -12.52 -11.29
C SER A 145 -13.68 -13.43 -10.24
N LYS A 146 -12.35 -13.39 -10.07
CA LYS A 146 -11.63 -14.19 -9.06
C LYS A 146 -11.70 -13.52 -7.69
N ILE A 147 -12.82 -13.71 -6.99
CA ILE A 147 -13.10 -13.05 -5.70
C ILE A 147 -12.84 -13.92 -4.46
N LYS A 148 -12.64 -15.24 -4.62
CA LYS A 148 -12.52 -16.18 -3.47
C LYS A 148 -11.39 -15.82 -2.48
N HIS A 149 -10.31 -15.19 -2.95
CA HIS A 149 -9.21 -14.74 -2.11
C HIS A 149 -9.63 -13.69 -1.06
N LEU A 150 -10.70 -12.92 -1.32
CA LEU A 150 -11.21 -11.91 -0.41
C LEU A 150 -11.73 -12.51 0.91
N TYR A 151 -12.28 -13.73 0.90
CA TYR A 151 -12.65 -14.43 2.14
C TYR A 151 -11.43 -14.72 3.02
N LYS A 152 -10.30 -15.13 2.43
CA LYS A 152 -9.05 -15.36 3.18
C LYS A 152 -8.47 -14.06 3.74
N ILE A 153 -8.59 -12.97 2.98
CA ILE A 153 -8.17 -11.64 3.43
C ILE A 153 -9.04 -11.16 4.59
N SER A 154 -10.36 -11.34 4.50
CA SER A 154 -11.30 -11.05 5.59
C SER A 154 -10.90 -11.75 6.89
N GLU A 155 -10.61 -13.05 6.83
CA GLU A 155 -10.12 -13.79 8.01
C GLU A 155 -8.76 -13.27 8.51
N ARG A 156 -7.83 -12.91 7.61
CA ARG A 156 -6.53 -12.35 7.99
C ARG A 156 -6.65 -10.98 8.66
N LEU A 157 -7.69 -10.20 8.35
CA LEU A 157 -7.95 -8.89 8.94
C LEU A 157 -8.56 -8.96 10.35
N ARG A 158 -9.06 -10.13 10.79
CA ARG A 158 -9.51 -10.29 12.18
C ARG A 158 -8.38 -9.97 13.15
N GLY A 159 -8.67 -9.22 14.20
CA GLY A 159 -7.69 -8.76 15.18
C GLY A 159 -6.74 -7.65 14.70
N VAL A 160 -6.91 -7.14 13.47
CA VAL A 160 -6.17 -5.96 12.96
C VAL A 160 -7.00 -4.71 13.25
N PHE A 161 -6.37 -3.64 13.76
CA PHE A 161 -6.97 -2.32 13.86
C PHE A 161 -6.99 -1.65 12.49
N ILE A 162 -8.13 -1.12 12.07
CA ILE A 162 -8.27 -0.36 10.82
C ILE A 162 -8.58 1.08 11.21
N LEU A 163 -7.66 2.00 10.90
CA LEU A 163 -7.71 3.38 11.38
C LEU A 163 -7.62 4.39 10.23
N GLU A 164 -8.21 5.56 10.44
CA GLU A 164 -8.06 6.75 9.60
C GLU A 164 -7.45 7.88 10.45
N LYS A 165 -6.15 7.78 10.72
CA LYS A 165 -5.40 8.72 11.57
C LYS A 165 -4.22 9.34 10.83
N ASN A 166 -3.82 10.52 11.28
CA ASN A 166 -2.56 11.11 10.88
C ASN A 166 -1.38 10.24 11.33
N ALA A 167 -0.38 10.08 10.47
CA ALA A 167 0.81 9.27 10.72
C ALA A 167 1.53 9.65 12.03
N ILE A 168 1.62 10.95 12.34
CA ILE A 168 2.25 11.48 13.57
C ILE A 168 1.43 11.12 14.82
N GLU A 169 0.10 11.01 14.72
CA GLU A 169 -0.71 10.54 15.85
C GLU A 169 -0.44 9.07 16.17
N LEU A 170 -0.19 8.25 15.14
CA LEU A 170 0.12 6.84 15.34
C LEU A 170 1.41 6.64 16.12
N THR A 171 2.44 7.45 15.87
CA THR A 171 3.70 7.35 16.62
C THR A 171 3.48 7.68 18.10
N LYS A 172 2.65 8.68 18.42
CA LYS A 172 2.31 9.00 19.82
C LYS A 172 1.59 7.85 20.57
N ILE A 173 0.81 7.04 19.85
CA ILE A 173 -0.01 5.97 20.44
C ILE A 173 0.78 4.67 20.56
N TYR A 174 1.54 4.32 19.52
CA TYR A 174 2.10 2.98 19.35
C TYR A 174 3.62 2.93 19.52
N ASP A 175 4.33 4.05 19.62
CA ASP A 175 5.79 4.05 19.71
C ASP A 175 6.29 3.38 20.99
N SER A 176 7.09 2.33 20.80
CA SER A 176 7.73 1.55 21.84
C SER A 176 8.90 0.79 21.21
N GLU A 177 9.84 0.31 22.02
CA GLU A 177 10.98 -0.49 21.54
C GLU A 177 10.56 -1.74 20.76
N GLY A 178 9.37 -2.29 21.06
CA GLY A 178 8.81 -3.47 20.38
C GLY A 178 7.98 -3.16 19.12
N THR A 179 7.91 -1.90 18.69
CA THR A 179 7.07 -1.45 17.58
C THR A 179 7.87 -1.32 16.29
N LEU A 180 7.34 -1.87 15.20
CA LEU A 180 7.80 -1.61 13.84
C LEU A 180 6.77 -0.77 13.10
N PHE A 181 7.18 0.43 12.70
CA PHE A 181 6.44 1.28 11.77
C PHE A 181 6.89 0.99 10.34
N TYR A 182 5.93 0.78 9.44
CA TYR A 182 6.16 0.71 8.01
C TYR A 182 5.42 1.84 7.31
N LEU A 183 6.16 2.60 6.49
CA LEU A 183 5.64 3.75 5.78
C LEU A 183 5.95 3.64 4.29
N ASP A 184 4.91 3.79 3.46
CA ASP A 184 5.00 3.85 2.00
C ASP A 184 4.17 5.03 1.50
N LEU A 185 4.69 6.25 1.65
CA LEU A 185 3.98 7.47 1.26
C LEU A 185 3.98 7.67 -0.26
N PRO A 186 2.99 8.40 -0.79
CA PRO A 186 3.05 8.88 -2.16
C PRO A 186 4.27 9.78 -2.35
N TYR A 187 5.18 9.36 -3.23
CA TYR A 187 6.44 10.08 -3.49
C TYR A 187 6.21 11.56 -3.91
N LEU A 188 7.15 12.45 -3.62
CA LEU A 188 7.12 13.84 -4.09
C LEU A 188 6.83 13.91 -5.59
N ALA A 189 5.99 14.86 -6.01
CA ALA A 189 5.52 14.96 -7.40
C ALA A 189 6.66 15.08 -8.42
N GLU A 190 7.80 15.64 -8.02
CA GLU A 190 9.03 15.79 -8.81
C GLU A 190 9.75 14.46 -9.06
N SER A 191 9.63 13.51 -8.14
CA SER A 191 10.19 12.16 -8.25
C SER A 191 9.26 11.18 -9.00
N ARG A 192 8.08 11.63 -9.45
CA ARG A 192 7.08 10.81 -10.15
C ARG A 192 6.92 11.23 -11.61
N ASN A 193 6.82 10.24 -12.51
CA ASN A 193 6.38 10.48 -13.89
C ASN A 193 4.90 10.93 -14.00
N THR A 194 4.12 10.91 -12.91
CA THR A 194 2.71 11.29 -12.91
C THR A 194 2.38 12.05 -11.62
N LYS A 195 1.99 13.33 -11.76
CA LYS A 195 1.81 14.29 -10.66
C LYS A 195 0.45 14.21 -9.93
N ASN A 196 -0.35 13.16 -10.17
CA ASN A 196 -1.74 13.07 -9.71
C ASN A 196 -2.18 11.61 -9.63
N LEU A 197 -1.72 10.83 -8.64
CA LEU A 197 -2.03 9.39 -8.54
C LEU A 197 -2.91 9.01 -7.34
N TYR A 198 -2.99 9.87 -6.32
CA TYR A 198 -3.71 9.58 -5.07
C TYR A 198 -4.78 10.64 -4.79
N THR A 199 -5.89 10.21 -4.17
CA THR A 199 -7.03 11.09 -3.85
C THR A 199 -6.67 12.16 -2.82
N LYS A 200 -5.89 11.79 -1.80
CA LYS A 200 -5.26 12.70 -0.83
C LYS A 200 -3.76 12.74 -1.12
N GLU A 201 -3.33 13.66 -1.97
CA GLU A 201 -1.90 14.00 -2.05
C GLU A 201 -1.56 14.94 -0.88
N PHE A 202 -0.35 14.87 -0.33
CA PHE A 202 0.13 15.93 0.56
C PHE A 202 0.05 17.23 -0.22
N SER A 203 -0.72 18.19 0.30
CA SER A 203 -0.90 19.48 -0.36
C SER A 203 0.38 20.32 -0.32
N GLN A 204 1.34 19.97 0.53
CA GLN A 204 2.58 20.69 0.83
C GLN A 204 3.71 19.69 1.11
N VAL A 205 4.93 19.96 0.61
CA VAL A 205 6.13 19.12 0.78
C VAL A 205 6.51 18.98 2.26
N GLU A 206 6.24 20.03 3.02
CA GLU A 206 6.56 20.18 4.44
C GLU A 206 5.79 19.19 5.32
N GLN A 207 4.54 18.86 4.93
CA GLN A 207 3.77 17.83 5.63
C GLN A 207 4.38 16.44 5.41
N HIS A 208 4.90 16.17 4.22
CA HIS A 208 5.61 14.93 3.91
C HIS A 208 6.89 14.83 4.75
N VAL A 209 7.71 15.89 4.75
CA VAL A 209 8.96 15.97 5.53
C VAL A 209 8.70 15.77 7.03
N SER A 210 7.70 16.45 7.61
CA SER A 210 7.41 16.34 9.05
C SER A 210 7.08 14.91 9.52
N VAL A 211 6.41 14.11 8.69
CA VAL A 211 6.12 12.71 8.99
C VAL A 211 7.42 11.89 9.00
N LEU A 212 8.28 12.09 8.00
CA LEU A 212 9.56 11.37 7.90
C LEU A 212 10.52 11.74 9.04
N GLU A 213 10.63 13.03 9.37
CA GLU A 213 11.41 13.52 10.51
C GLU A 213 10.85 13.03 11.86
N THR A 214 9.55 12.78 11.95
CA THR A 214 8.98 12.18 13.16
C THR A 214 9.51 10.75 13.33
N LEU A 215 9.64 9.98 12.24
CA LEU A 215 10.18 8.62 12.28
C LEU A 215 11.66 8.54 12.64
N THR A 216 12.43 9.63 12.52
CA THR A 216 13.84 9.65 12.97
C THR A 216 13.98 9.81 14.47
N LYS A 217 12.89 10.13 15.19
CA LYS A 217 12.87 10.44 16.63
C LYS A 217 12.10 9.43 17.47
N ILE A 218 11.61 8.35 16.86
CA ILE A 218 10.86 7.29 17.56
C ILE A 218 11.78 6.42 18.42
N LYS A 219 11.22 5.78 19.44
CA LYS A 219 11.89 4.75 20.25
C LYS A 219 11.94 3.40 19.53
N GLY A 220 10.94 3.12 18.70
CA GLY A 220 10.80 1.89 17.96
C GLY A 220 11.61 1.83 16.67
N MET A 221 11.23 0.88 15.83
CA MET A 221 11.85 0.60 14.55
C MET A 221 11.02 1.21 13.42
N ALA A 222 11.67 1.64 12.35
CA ALA A 222 10.99 2.14 11.17
C ALA A 222 11.65 1.65 9.88
N VAL A 223 10.79 1.24 8.94
CA VAL A 223 11.16 0.95 7.56
C VAL A 223 10.35 1.85 6.65
N VAL A 224 11.02 2.63 5.82
CA VAL A 224 10.38 3.58 4.89
C VAL A 224 10.67 3.17 3.46
N SER A 225 9.63 2.90 2.67
CA SER A 225 9.75 2.71 1.23
C SER A 225 9.75 4.05 0.52
N HIS A 226 10.79 4.33 -0.26
CA HIS A 226 10.87 5.53 -1.09
C HIS A 226 11.68 5.30 -2.38
N TYR A 227 11.57 6.19 -3.36
CA TYR A 227 12.59 6.33 -4.42
C TYR A 227 13.81 7.09 -3.89
N PRO A 228 15.03 6.73 -4.33
CA PRO A 228 16.24 7.51 -4.03
C PRO A 228 16.04 8.98 -4.40
N HIS A 229 16.30 9.88 -3.45
CA HIS A 229 16.24 11.32 -3.66
C HIS A 229 17.05 12.05 -2.57
N PRO A 230 17.80 13.10 -2.90
CA PRO A 230 18.69 13.77 -1.93
C PRO A 230 18.02 14.20 -0.62
N VAL A 231 16.77 14.69 -0.70
CA VAL A 231 15.98 15.10 0.49
C VAL A 231 15.80 13.95 1.48
N TYR A 232 15.60 12.71 1.02
CA TYR A 232 15.44 11.57 1.94
C TYR A 232 16.76 11.09 2.50
N ASP A 233 17.84 11.19 1.70
CA ASP A 233 19.17 10.83 2.16
C ASP A 233 19.64 11.80 3.27
N GLU A 234 19.22 13.07 3.21
CA GLU A 234 19.41 14.05 4.28
C GLU A 234 18.56 13.73 5.52
N ILE A 235 17.24 13.54 5.36
CA ILE A 235 16.33 13.26 6.49
C ILE A 235 16.74 11.96 7.21
N PHE A 236 17.05 10.91 6.46
CA PHE A 236 17.42 9.60 6.96
C PHE A 236 18.94 9.42 7.06
N SER A 237 19.69 10.51 7.27
CA SER A 237 21.13 10.42 7.51
C SER A 237 21.44 9.45 8.66
N GLY A 238 22.36 8.51 8.40
CA GLY A 238 22.72 7.43 9.33
C GLY A 238 21.80 6.20 9.32
N TRP A 239 20.75 6.18 8.49
CA TRP A 239 19.94 4.99 8.24
C TRP A 239 20.59 4.13 7.15
N GLU A 240 20.38 2.81 7.22
CA GLU A 240 20.81 1.92 6.15
C GLU A 240 19.85 2.04 4.97
N VAL A 241 20.39 2.06 3.74
CA VAL A 241 19.60 2.10 2.51
C VAL A 241 19.83 0.85 1.70
N VAL A 242 18.77 0.06 1.51
CA VAL A 242 18.78 -1.13 0.65
C VAL A 242 17.94 -0.87 -0.60
N THR A 243 18.44 -1.26 -1.77
CA THR A 243 17.77 -0.98 -3.04
C THR A 243 17.41 -2.25 -3.82
N LYS A 244 16.41 -2.13 -4.69
CA LYS A 244 16.01 -3.19 -5.61
C LYS A 244 15.55 -2.61 -6.94
N SER A 245 16.14 -3.10 -8.03
CA SER A 245 15.67 -2.80 -9.38
C SER A 245 14.33 -3.50 -9.64
N THR A 246 13.38 -2.76 -10.17
CA THR A 246 12.03 -3.21 -10.49
C THR A 246 11.60 -2.69 -11.84
N LEU A 247 10.58 -3.32 -12.44
CA LEU A 247 9.97 -2.82 -13.66
C LEU A 247 8.78 -1.93 -13.31
N ALA A 248 8.74 -0.73 -13.86
CA ALA A 248 7.57 0.12 -13.84
C ALA A 248 6.40 -0.59 -14.52
N ASN A 249 5.19 -0.47 -13.96
CA ASN A 249 3.95 -0.78 -14.67
C ASN A 249 3.70 0.32 -15.74
N SER A 250 4.51 0.34 -16.79
CA SER A 250 4.36 1.24 -17.94
C SER A 250 3.44 0.59 -18.97
N MET A 251 2.34 1.27 -19.31
CA MET A 251 1.47 0.89 -20.44
C MET A 251 1.94 1.45 -21.79
N GLN A 252 3.05 2.20 -21.83
CA GLN A 252 3.58 2.71 -23.10
C GLN A 252 4.45 1.64 -23.78
N LYS A 253 4.05 1.26 -25.00
CA LYS A 253 4.94 0.62 -25.99
C LYS A 253 6.11 1.58 -26.26
N ARG A 254 7.21 1.48 -25.50
CA ARG A 254 8.51 2.05 -25.90
C ARG A 254 9.49 0.92 -26.16
N LYS A 255 10.11 0.99 -27.34
CA LYS A 255 10.92 -0.03 -28.02
C LYS A 255 12.30 -0.30 -27.38
N THR A 256 12.56 0.13 -26.15
CA THR A 256 13.87 -0.03 -25.51
C THR A 256 13.74 -0.63 -24.11
N ARG A 257 14.39 -1.78 -23.88
CA ARG A 257 14.36 -2.55 -22.62
C ARG A 257 14.78 -1.75 -21.39
N ASN A 258 15.58 -0.70 -21.55
CA ASN A 258 16.18 0.05 -20.43
C ASN A 258 15.29 1.20 -19.87
N SER A 259 14.20 1.60 -20.52
CA SER A 259 13.43 2.79 -20.10
C SER A 259 12.36 2.54 -19.03
N ASN A 260 12.23 1.30 -18.54
CA ASN A 260 11.18 0.89 -17.59
C ASN A 260 11.74 0.44 -16.24
N GLU A 261 13.05 0.48 -16.03
CA GLU A 261 13.63 0.14 -14.73
C GLU A 261 13.44 1.29 -13.74
N ARG A 262 12.98 0.94 -12.53
CA ARG A 262 12.86 1.83 -11.38
C ARG A 262 13.59 1.20 -10.21
N VAL A 263 14.35 2.01 -9.49
CA VAL A 263 15.01 1.57 -8.26
C VAL A 263 14.10 1.92 -7.09
N GLU A 264 13.62 0.91 -6.40
CA GLU A 264 12.94 1.07 -5.11
C GLU A 264 14.00 1.03 -4.01
N ALA A 265 13.87 1.90 -3.00
CA ALA A 265 14.74 1.94 -1.84
C ALA A 265 13.93 1.73 -0.55
N LEU A 266 14.54 1.04 0.41
CA LEU A 266 14.09 1.02 1.80
C LEU A 266 15.12 1.72 2.65
N TYR A 267 14.67 2.69 3.42
CA TYR A 267 15.44 3.32 4.49
C TYR A 267 15.12 2.57 5.79
N LEU A 268 16.13 1.99 6.42
CA LEU A 268 16.01 1.16 7.62
C LEU A 268 16.58 1.94 8.80
N SER A 269 15.79 2.10 9.87
CA SER A 269 16.28 2.79 11.06
C SER A 269 17.45 2.05 11.71
N PRO A 270 18.33 2.71 12.47
CA PRO A 270 19.47 2.05 13.10
C PRO A 270 19.08 0.81 13.92
N LEU A 271 17.93 0.87 14.61
CA LEU A 271 17.40 -0.29 15.35
C LEU A 271 16.96 -1.43 14.44
N VAL A 272 16.45 -1.16 13.24
CA VAL A 272 16.15 -2.22 12.26
C VAL A 272 17.42 -2.95 11.87
N SER A 273 18.45 -2.22 11.43
CA SER A 273 19.72 -2.81 11.00
C SER A 273 20.39 -3.61 12.12
N GLN A 274 20.40 -3.08 13.35
CA GLN A 274 20.93 -3.77 14.52
C GLN A 274 20.19 -5.08 14.84
N ASN A 275 18.86 -5.13 14.65
CA ASN A 275 18.06 -6.32 14.93
C ASN A 275 18.07 -7.34 13.78
N LEU A 276 18.32 -6.93 12.54
CA LEU A 276 18.50 -7.83 11.39
C LEU A 276 19.89 -8.44 11.35
N HIS A 277 20.89 -7.65 11.75
CA HIS A 277 22.29 -8.01 11.80
C HIS A 277 22.81 -7.78 13.22
N PRO A 278 22.38 -8.61 14.21
CA PRO A 278 22.98 -8.57 15.53
C PRO A 278 24.46 -8.85 15.32
N THR A 279 25.29 -7.83 15.47
CA THR A 279 26.72 -8.00 15.32
C THR A 279 27.16 -9.04 16.34
N LEU A 280 28.08 -9.93 15.95
CA LEU A 280 28.76 -10.92 16.81
C LEU A 280 29.42 -10.32 18.08
N PHE A 281 29.35 -8.99 18.27
CA PHE A 281 29.95 -8.26 19.39
C PHE A 281 29.11 -8.25 20.67
N GLN A 282 27.92 -8.86 20.70
CA GLN A 282 27.20 -9.08 21.97
C GLN A 282 27.70 -10.31 22.75
N GLU A 283 28.61 -11.13 22.21
CA GLU A 283 29.17 -12.30 22.90
C GLU A 283 30.49 -12.03 23.68
N ILE A 284 31.01 -10.79 23.72
CA ILE A 284 32.27 -10.47 24.45
C ILE A 284 32.00 -9.59 25.69
N ALA A 285 30.80 -9.63 26.25
CA ALA A 285 30.48 -8.97 27.51
C ALA A 285 29.81 -9.95 28.49
N VAL A 286 30.54 -11.01 28.84
CA VAL A 286 30.36 -11.77 30.09
C VAL A 286 31.74 -12.08 30.66
#